data_AF-X1L3B4-F1
#
_entry.id   AF-X1L3B4-F1
#
_cell.length_a   1.000
_cell.length_b   1.000
_cell.length_c   1.000
_cell.angle_alpha   90.00
_cell.angle_beta   90.00
_cell.angle_gamma   90.00
#
_symmetry.space_group_name_H-M   'P 1'
#
loop_
_entity.id
_entity.type
_entity.pdbx_description
1 polymer ?
#
loop_
_entity_poly.entity_id
_entity_poly.type
_entity_poly.pdbx_seq_one_letter_code
_entity_poly.pdbx_strand_id
1 'polypeptide(L)'
;MCDEDGQILWLTDPWGFFSEPEATDYYTGFPGATIYIAYRAGLEDEHPDVVKLLERISVTIADLNAYCYWESIVKDGEATVEEKSEYARQWIEDNRAEVNSWLAGL
;
A
#
# COMPACT_ATOMS: atom_id res chain seq x y z
N MET A 1 -19.24 11.80 5.62
CA MET A 1 -19.55 12.55 6.86
C MET A 1 -18.83 13.88 6.74
N CYS A 2 -19.53 15.00 6.77
CA CYS A 2 -18.90 16.31 6.98
C CYS A 2 -18.88 16.56 8.49
N ASP A 3 -17.83 17.19 9.00
CA ASP A 3 -17.84 17.73 10.36
C ASP A 3 -18.70 19.01 10.43
N GLU A 4 -18.88 19.54 11.64
CA GLU A 4 -19.71 20.71 11.95
C GLU A 4 -19.28 22.00 11.22
N ASP A 5 -18.07 22.00 10.61
CA ASP A 5 -17.52 23.11 9.84
C ASP A 5 -17.73 22.97 8.31
N GLY A 6 -18.43 21.94 7.86
CA GLY A 6 -18.83 21.77 6.46
C GLY A 6 -17.68 21.37 5.54
N GLN A 7 -16.58 20.83 6.08
CA GLN A 7 -15.52 20.27 5.25
C GLN A 7 -15.97 18.93 4.66
N ILE A 8 -15.97 18.84 3.32
CA ILE A 8 -16.10 17.56 2.62
C ILE A 8 -14.75 16.85 2.77
N LEU A 9 -14.70 15.89 3.67
CA LEU A 9 -13.55 15.00 3.82
C LEU A 9 -13.51 14.07 2.59
N TRP A 10 -12.63 14.37 1.64
CA TRP A 10 -12.35 13.50 0.49
C TRP A 10 -11.47 12.34 0.94
N LEU A 11 -12.07 11.32 1.57
CA LEU A 11 -11.38 10.08 1.91
C LEU A 11 -11.35 9.17 0.69
N THR A 12 -10.34 9.33 -0.16
CA THR A 12 -9.96 8.25 -1.08
C THR A 12 -9.28 7.16 -0.24
N ASP A 13 -9.86 5.98 -0.16
CA ASP A 13 -9.25 4.83 0.53
C ASP A 13 -7.95 4.42 -0.18
N PRO A 14 -6.79 4.69 0.45
CA PRO A 14 -5.97 3.60 1.01
C PRO A 14 -5.81 3.70 2.54
N TRP A 15 -6.85 4.20 3.22
CA TRP A 15 -6.75 4.66 4.61
C TRP A 15 -7.61 3.89 5.60
N GLY A 16 -8.47 2.95 5.18
CA GLY A 16 -9.07 1.91 6.03
C GLY A 16 -9.52 2.29 7.45
N PHE A 17 -9.84 3.57 7.72
CA PHE A 17 -9.96 4.08 9.09
C PHE A 17 -11.23 3.55 9.78
N PHE A 18 -12.10 2.89 9.02
CA PHE A 18 -13.30 2.22 9.51
C PHE A 18 -13.06 0.71 9.55
N SER A 19 -12.44 0.25 10.63
CA SER A 19 -12.64 -1.12 11.11
C SER A 19 -13.87 -1.15 12.03
N GLU A 20 -15.04 -0.80 11.49
CA GLU A 20 -16.30 -1.08 12.17
C GLU A 20 -17.03 -2.22 11.45
N PRO A 21 -17.49 -3.24 12.18
CA PRO A 21 -18.32 -4.28 11.62
C PRO A 21 -19.73 -3.71 11.49
N GLU A 22 -20.21 -3.57 10.26
CA GLU A 22 -21.62 -3.72 9.84
C GLU A 22 -21.88 -2.88 8.58
N ALA A 23 -22.06 -3.59 7.46
CA ALA A 23 -23.01 -3.25 6.41
C ALA A 23 -23.18 -1.76 6.07
N THR A 24 -22.14 -1.10 5.56
CA THR A 24 -22.33 0.08 4.72
C THR A 24 -21.42 0.00 3.50
N ASP A 25 -21.97 -0.53 2.41
CA ASP A 25 -21.50 -0.25 1.05
C ASP A 25 -21.56 1.28 0.86
N TYR A 26 -20.50 1.99 1.23
CA TYR A 26 -20.29 3.34 0.72
C TYR A 26 -19.92 3.19 -0.75
N TYR A 27 -20.94 3.17 -1.60
CA TYR A 27 -20.84 3.45 -3.02
C TYR A 27 -20.26 4.87 -3.17
N THR A 28 -18.93 4.99 -3.21
CA THR A 28 -18.26 6.29 -3.42
C THR A 28 -18.37 6.75 -4.87
N GLY A 29 -18.90 5.91 -5.78
CA GLY A 29 -18.96 6.20 -7.22
C GLY A 29 -17.58 6.25 -7.89
N PHE A 30 -16.51 6.01 -7.14
CA PHE A 30 -15.16 5.91 -7.68
C PHE A 30 -14.91 4.47 -8.15
N PRO A 31 -14.41 4.25 -9.38
CA PRO A 31 -13.91 2.95 -9.76
C PRO A 31 -12.79 2.54 -8.79
N GLY A 32 -12.72 1.26 -8.44
CA GLY A 32 -11.63 0.76 -7.57
C GLY A 32 -10.27 1.24 -8.10
N ALA A 33 -9.49 1.88 -7.24
CA ALA A 33 -8.18 2.39 -7.61
C ALA A 33 -7.18 1.22 -7.68
N THR A 34 -6.50 1.08 -8.80
CA THR A 34 -5.36 0.15 -8.92
C THR A 34 -4.07 0.96 -8.84
N ILE A 35 -3.17 0.55 -7.94
CA ILE A 35 -1.84 1.16 -7.81
C ILE A 35 -0.90 0.41 -8.75
N TYR A 36 -0.19 1.15 -9.60
CA TYR A 36 0.77 0.61 -10.55
C TYR A 36 2.19 1.06 -10.17
N ILE A 37 3.16 0.17 -10.36
CA ILE A 37 4.58 0.52 -10.29
C ILE A 37 5.00 1.05 -11.66
N ALA A 38 5.41 2.32 -11.71
CA ALA A 38 5.96 2.92 -12.92
C ALA A 38 7.49 2.86 -12.90
N TYR A 39 8.10 2.50 -14.02
CA TYR A 39 9.54 2.55 -14.23
C TYR A 39 9.90 3.25 -15.54
N ARG A 40 11.14 3.73 -15.65
CA ARG A 40 11.59 4.48 -16.84
C ARG A 40 11.68 3.58 -18.08
N ALA A 41 11.43 4.18 -19.24
CA ALA A 41 11.71 3.53 -20.51
C ALA A 41 13.19 3.11 -20.61
N GLY A 42 13.45 1.94 -21.17
CA GLY A 42 14.78 1.33 -21.29
C GLY A 42 15.28 0.60 -20.04
N LEU A 43 14.54 0.63 -18.92
CA LEU A 43 14.93 -0.17 -17.74
C LEU A 43 14.93 -1.67 -18.04
N GLU A 44 14.03 -2.15 -18.89
CA GLU A 44 13.95 -3.56 -19.29
C GLU A 44 15.18 -4.01 -20.08
N ASP A 45 15.74 -3.14 -20.93
CA ASP A 45 16.94 -3.44 -21.71
C ASP A 45 18.20 -3.48 -20.83
N GLU A 46 18.26 -2.62 -19.81
CA GLU A 46 19.41 -2.52 -18.89
C GLU A 46 19.36 -3.57 -17.77
N HIS A 47 18.17 -3.83 -17.24
CA HIS A 47 17.91 -4.67 -16.06
C HIS A 47 16.60 -5.46 -16.21
N PRO A 48 16.55 -6.47 -17.10
CA PRO A 48 15.34 -7.24 -17.38
C PRO A 48 14.86 -8.06 -16.18
N ASP A 49 15.76 -8.47 -15.30
CA ASP A 49 15.47 -9.16 -14.03
C ASP A 49 14.75 -8.24 -13.04
N VAL A 50 15.16 -6.97 -12.95
CA VAL A 50 14.49 -5.96 -12.11
C VAL A 50 13.08 -5.69 -12.63
N VAL A 51 12.89 -5.55 -13.94
CA VAL A 51 11.54 -5.33 -14.52
C VAL A 51 10.62 -6.52 -14.23
N LYS A 52 11.09 -7.76 -14.43
CA LYS A 52 10.32 -8.96 -14.08
C LYS A 52 9.93 -9.01 -12.60
N LEU A 53 10.80 -8.54 -11.71
CA LEU A 53 10.47 -8.43 -10.29
C LEU A 53 9.38 -7.38 -10.07
N LEU A 54 9.54 -6.18 -10.62
CA LEU A 54 8.57 -5.08 -10.47
C LEU A 54 7.18 -5.45 -11.01
N GLU A 55 7.09 -6.20 -12.09
CA GLU A 55 5.83 -6.70 -12.67
C GLU A 55 5.10 -7.71 -11.77
N ARG A 56 5.81 -8.33 -10.82
CA ARG A 56 5.27 -9.38 -9.95
C ARG A 56 4.97 -8.91 -8.54
N ILE A 57 5.56 -7.79 -8.11
CA ILE A 57 5.26 -7.20 -6.80
C ILE A 57 3.77 -6.86 -6.77
N SER A 58 3.08 -7.41 -5.79
CA SER A 58 1.69 -7.12 -5.47
C SER A 58 1.56 -7.08 -3.97
N VAL A 59 0.83 -6.11 -3.44
CA VAL A 59 0.59 -5.98 -2.00
C VAL A 59 -0.91 -5.84 -1.80
N THR A 60 -1.45 -6.49 -0.78
CA THR A 60 -2.88 -6.40 -0.50
C THR A 60 -3.26 -5.01 0.01
N ILE A 61 -4.51 -4.60 -0.21
CA ILE A 61 -5.03 -3.36 0.37
C ILE A 61 -4.96 -3.41 1.91
N ALA A 62 -5.12 -4.59 2.51
CA ALA A 62 -5.02 -4.76 3.96
C ALA A 62 -3.61 -4.43 4.48
N ASP A 63 -2.57 -4.92 3.81
CA ASP A 63 -1.17 -4.63 4.17
C ASP A 63 -0.83 -3.14 3.97
N LEU A 64 -1.32 -2.56 2.88
CA LEU A 64 -1.14 -1.12 2.61
C LEU A 64 -1.82 -0.27 3.69
N ASN A 65 -3.07 -0.59 4.06
CA ASN A 65 -3.81 0.09 5.11
C ASN A 65 -3.12 -0.05 6.47
N ALA A 66 -2.55 -1.23 6.77
CA ALA A 66 -1.78 -1.44 7.99
C ALA A 66 -0.54 -0.55 8.06
N TYR A 67 0.20 -0.42 6.95
CA TYR A 67 1.34 0.49 6.87
C TYR A 67 0.91 1.96 7.04
N CYS A 68 -0.13 2.41 6.34
CA CYS A 68 -0.65 3.77 6.45
C CYS A 68 -1.11 4.10 7.88
N TYR A 69 -1.82 3.17 8.54
CA TYR A 69 -2.20 3.34 9.95
C TYR A 69 -0.98 3.44 10.86
N TRP A 70 0.01 2.55 10.68
CA TRP A 70 1.23 2.59 11.48
C TRP A 70 1.99 3.91 11.29
N GLU A 71 2.14 4.37 10.05
CA GLU A 71 2.90 5.57 9.73
C GLU A 71 2.22 6.84 10.23
N SER A 72 0.91 6.95 10.04
CA SER A 72 0.20 8.19 10.31
C SER A 72 -0.40 8.26 11.71
N ILE A 73 -0.80 7.12 12.30
CA ILE A 73 -1.43 7.08 13.63
C ILE A 73 -0.45 6.63 14.71
N VAL A 74 0.26 5.52 14.48
CA VAL A 74 1.20 5.00 15.50
C VAL A 74 2.45 5.86 15.59
N LYS A 75 2.88 6.42 14.46
CA LYS A 75 4.07 7.28 14.36
C LYS A 75 3.73 8.77 14.18
N ASP A 76 2.46 9.14 14.24
CA ASP A 76 1.99 10.53 14.11
C ASP A 76 2.48 11.24 12.83
N GLY A 77 2.73 10.48 11.74
CA GLY A 77 3.31 10.99 10.50
C GLY A 77 4.80 11.32 10.57
N GLU A 78 5.47 11.05 11.69
CA GLU A 78 6.87 11.39 11.95
C GLU A 78 7.83 10.19 11.80
N ALA A 79 7.38 9.08 11.21
CA ALA A 79 8.21 7.90 11.01
C ALA A 79 9.47 8.23 10.17
N THR A 80 10.64 7.94 10.74
CA THR A 80 11.92 8.13 10.07
C THR A 80 12.10 7.14 8.91
N VAL A 81 13.04 7.44 8.01
CA VAL A 81 13.41 6.51 6.91
C VAL A 81 13.87 5.15 7.45
N GLU A 82 14.59 5.15 8.58
CA GLU A 82 15.06 3.93 9.22
C GLU A 82 13.89 3.08 9.73
N GLU A 83 12.93 3.69 10.41
CA GLU A 83 11.74 2.99 10.90
C GLU A 83 10.85 2.46 9.76
N LYS A 84 10.68 3.24 8.68
CA LYS A 84 9.95 2.79 7.48
C LYS A 84 10.64 1.58 6.85
N SER A 85 11.98 1.59 6.82
CA SER A 85 12.77 0.46 6.32
C SER A 85 12.67 -0.76 7.22
N GLU A 86 12.63 -0.56 8.54
CA GLU A 86 12.43 -1.64 9.52
C GLU A 86 11.05 -2.27 9.37
N TYR A 87 10.00 -1.46 9.27
CA TYR A 87 8.65 -1.95 9.04
C TYR A 87 8.58 -2.81 7.78
N ALA A 88 9.12 -2.32 6.66
CA ALA A 88 9.16 -3.06 5.40
C ALA A 88 9.94 -4.37 5.52
N ARG A 89 11.09 -4.37 6.22
CA ARG A 89 11.89 -5.58 6.44
C ARG A 89 11.14 -6.62 7.26
N GLN A 90 10.49 -6.20 8.33
CA GLN A 90 9.68 -7.08 9.17
C GLN A 90 8.53 -7.67 8.37
N TRP A 91 7.81 -6.85 7.59
CA TRP A 91 6.73 -7.33 6.72
C TRP A 91 7.24 -8.37 5.69
N ILE A 92 8.40 -8.14 5.09
CA ILE A 92 9.03 -9.11 4.17
C ILE A 92 9.32 -10.44 4.88
N GLU A 93 9.81 -10.41 6.13
CA GLU A 93 10.11 -11.60 6.91
C GLU A 93 8.85 -12.35 7.36
N ASP A 94 7.78 -11.63 7.66
CA ASP A 94 6.50 -12.25 8.03
C ASP A 94 5.78 -12.84 6.79
N ASN A 95 6.04 -12.30 5.60
CA ASN A 95 5.41 -12.69 4.34
C ASN A 95 6.37 -13.40 3.36
N ARG A 96 7.37 -14.12 3.88
CA ARG A 96 8.41 -14.76 3.03
C ARG A 96 7.87 -15.65 1.94
N ALA A 97 6.76 -16.35 2.17
CA ALA A 97 6.17 -17.20 1.13
C ALA A 97 5.69 -16.39 -0.07
N GLU A 98 5.04 -15.24 0.18
CA GLU A 98 4.57 -14.32 -0.85
C GLU A 98 5.75 -13.64 -1.56
N VAL A 99 6.71 -13.12 -0.81
CA VAL A 99 7.92 -12.50 -1.38
C VAL A 99 8.70 -13.50 -2.24
N ASN A 100 8.84 -14.74 -1.77
CA ASN A 100 9.48 -15.81 -2.55
C ASN A 100 8.71 -16.13 -3.84
N SER A 101 7.38 -15.94 -3.87
CA SER A 101 6.60 -16.12 -5.08
C SER A 101 6.91 -15.06 -6.14
N TRP A 102 7.20 -13.81 -5.73
CA TRP A 102 7.64 -12.75 -6.64
C TRP A 102 9.00 -13.09 -7.24
N LEU A 103 9.90 -13.63 -6.41
CA LEU A 103 11.26 -14.03 -6.79
C LEU A 103 11.29 -15.32 -7.62
N ALA A 104 10.23 -16.13 -7.65
CA ALA A 104 10.23 -17.45 -8.28
C ALA A 104 10.37 -17.36 -9.81
N GLY A 105 11.55 -17.66 -10.36
CA GLY A 105 11.81 -17.61 -11.81
C GLY A 105 12.32 -16.27 -12.32
N LEU A 106 12.87 -15.44 -11.43
CA LEU A 106 14.02 -14.59 -11.74
C LEU A 106 15.27 -15.47 -11.90
#